data_AF-A0A9N8HA72-F1
#
_entry.id   AF-A0A9N8HA72-F1
#
_cell.length_a   1.000
_cell.length_b   1.000
_cell.length_c   1.000
_cell.angle_alpha   90.00
_cell.angle_beta   90.00
_cell.angle_gamma   90.00
#
_symmetry.space_group_name_H-M   'P 1'
#
loop_
_entity.id
_entity.type
_entity.pdbx_description
1 polymer ?
#
loop_
_entity_poly.entity_id
_entity_poly.type
_entity_poly.pdbx_seq_one_letter_code
_entity_poly.pdbx_strand_id
1 'polypeptide(L)'
;MSALPIPPSAWEDRIAIVRHHFEEKGYRVHSGLQFGCELVLYADTPDRVHSDFCVHVVPPDGSLDWKLLQSLVRSMPDLHKTLILAQLVPSHEKDKEWDVQEMAIATEHAPFRHKKTVPVGEQRKKPKLS
;
A
#
# COMPACT_ATOMS: atom_id res chain seq x y z
N MET A 1 -29.33 8.72 15.13
CA MET A 1 -27.90 8.41 15.31
C MET A 1 -27.71 6.97 14.87
N SER A 2 -27.26 6.74 13.62
CA SER A 2 -26.86 5.40 13.18
C SER A 2 -25.57 5.03 13.91
N ALA A 3 -25.54 3.85 14.53
CA ALA A 3 -24.31 3.34 15.14
C ALA A 3 -23.23 3.19 14.06
N LEU A 4 -22.00 3.60 14.35
CA LEU A 4 -20.88 3.36 13.47
C LEU A 4 -20.60 1.84 13.43
N PRO A 5 -20.24 1.27 12.28
CA PRO A 5 -19.86 -0.13 12.19
C PRO A 5 -18.66 -0.41 13.11
N ILE A 6 -18.68 -1.57 13.77
CA ILE A 6 -17.61 -1.99 14.68
C ILE A 6 -16.43 -2.45 13.81
N PRO A 7 -15.21 -1.89 13.98
CA PRO A 7 -14.06 -2.30 13.19
C PRO A 7 -13.83 -3.81 13.27
N PRO A 8 -13.42 -4.46 12.18
CA PRO A 8 -13.12 -5.89 12.20
C PRO A 8 -12.07 -6.13 13.28
N SER A 9 -12.40 -6.98 14.26
CA SER A 9 -11.54 -7.23 15.41
C SER A 9 -10.37 -8.14 15.05
N ALA A 10 -10.54 -9.02 14.06
CA ALA A 10 -9.48 -9.87 13.55
C ALA A 10 -8.56 -9.09 12.61
N TRP A 11 -7.26 -9.18 12.86
CA TRP A 11 -6.23 -8.56 12.02
C TRP A 11 -6.28 -9.04 10.56
N GLU A 12 -6.58 -10.33 10.37
CA GLU A 12 -6.67 -10.97 9.05
C GLU A 12 -7.80 -10.39 8.20
N ASP A 13 -8.96 -10.09 8.80
CA ASP A 13 -10.09 -9.46 8.10
C ASP A 13 -9.71 -8.08 7.59
N ARG A 14 -8.96 -7.32 8.39
CA ARG A 14 -8.48 -5.98 8.00
C ARG A 14 -7.52 -6.06 6.82
N ILE A 15 -6.59 -7.01 6.85
CA ILE A 15 -5.69 -7.28 5.73
C ILE A 15 -6.49 -7.70 4.49
N ALA A 16 -7.53 -8.53 4.65
CA ALA A 16 -8.36 -9.00 3.54
C ALA A 16 -9.13 -7.84 2.87
N ILE A 17 -9.70 -6.92 3.66
CA ILE A 17 -10.39 -5.72 3.12
C ILE A 17 -9.40 -4.83 2.36
N VAL A 18 -8.23 -4.56 2.94
CA VAL A 18 -7.19 -3.74 2.28
C VAL A 18 -6.68 -4.41 1.01
N ARG A 19 -6.49 -5.73 1.03
CA ARG A 19 -6.14 -6.53 -0.15
C ARG A 19 -7.18 -6.36 -1.26
N HIS A 20 -8.45 -6.60 -0.95
CA HIS A 20 -9.53 -6.50 -1.93
C HIS A 20 -9.58 -5.11 -2.57
N HIS A 21 -9.45 -4.06 -1.75
CA HIS A 21 -9.41 -2.68 -2.22
C HIS A 21 -8.30 -2.42 -3.25
N PHE A 22 -7.09 -2.98 -3.05
CA PHE A 22 -6.01 -2.85 -4.03
C PHE A 22 -6.18 -3.77 -5.25
N GLU A 23 -6.79 -4.94 -5.08
CA GLU A 23 -7.16 -5.84 -6.19
C GLU A 23 -8.21 -5.19 -7.11
N GLU A 24 -9.21 -4.51 -6.55
CA GLU A 24 -10.20 -3.71 -7.30
C GLU A 24 -9.56 -2.56 -8.07
N LYS A 25 -8.46 -1.98 -7.55
CA LYS A 25 -7.64 -0.98 -8.25
C LYS A 25 -6.76 -1.57 -9.36
N GLY A 26 -6.78 -2.90 -9.54
CA GLY A 26 -6.05 -3.61 -10.59
C GLY A 26 -4.64 -4.05 -10.20
N TYR A 27 -4.25 -3.94 -8.93
CA TYR A 27 -2.97 -4.46 -8.46
C TYR A 27 -3.04 -5.97 -8.21
N ARG A 28 -1.93 -6.66 -8.46
CA ARG A 28 -1.73 -8.00 -7.91
C ARG A 28 -1.13 -7.87 -6.52
N VAL A 29 -1.81 -8.41 -5.51
CA VAL A 29 -1.45 -8.25 -4.10
C VAL A 29 -0.83 -9.53 -3.56
N HIS A 30 0.37 -9.44 -2.99
CA HIS A 30 1.05 -10.57 -2.34
C HIS A 30 1.43 -10.24 -0.89
N SER A 31 1.91 -11.24 -0.15
CA SER A 31 2.46 -11.04 1.20
C SER A 31 3.68 -10.13 1.17
N GLY A 32 3.67 -9.11 2.00
CA GLY A 32 4.77 -8.16 2.19
C GLY A 32 5.74 -8.52 3.30
N LEU A 33 5.59 -9.69 3.95
CA LEU A 33 6.24 -10.00 5.22
C LEU A 33 7.78 -9.90 5.17
N GLN A 34 8.38 -10.27 4.04
CA GLN A 34 9.82 -10.16 3.77
C GLN A 34 10.35 -8.70 3.76
N PHE A 35 9.44 -7.72 3.65
CA PHE A 35 9.73 -6.28 3.63
C PHE A 35 9.25 -5.56 4.90
N GLY A 36 8.76 -6.31 5.90
CA GLY A 36 8.25 -5.74 7.15
C GLY A 36 6.84 -5.17 7.05
N CYS A 37 6.09 -5.45 5.97
CA CYS A 37 4.72 -4.97 5.78
C CYS A 37 3.75 -6.14 5.55
N GLU A 38 2.45 -5.90 5.64
CA GLU A 38 1.45 -6.95 5.43
C GLU A 38 1.32 -7.32 3.95
N LEU A 39 1.34 -6.31 3.05
CA LEU A 39 1.10 -6.51 1.63
C LEU A 39 2.16 -5.82 0.75
N VAL A 40 2.31 -6.34 -0.46
CA VAL A 40 3.03 -5.67 -1.56
C VAL A 40 2.18 -5.66 -2.82
N LEU A 41 2.30 -4.58 -3.60
CA LEU A 41 1.50 -4.36 -4.80
C LEU A 41 2.36 -4.45 -6.06
N TYR A 42 1.91 -5.23 -7.03
CA TYR A 42 2.49 -5.34 -8.35
C TYR A 42 1.53 -4.76 -9.38
N ALA A 43 2.04 -3.94 -10.29
CA ALA A 43 1.26 -3.40 -11.41
C ALA A 43 0.97 -4.45 -12.50
N ASP A 44 1.70 -5.56 -12.53
CA ASP A 44 1.55 -6.67 -13.49
C ASP A 44 2.04 -7.99 -12.85
N THR A 45 2.15 -9.08 -13.63
CA THR A 45 2.62 -10.38 -13.17
C THR A 45 3.97 -10.29 -12.44
N PRO A 46 4.11 -10.88 -11.24
CA PRO A 46 5.33 -10.80 -10.44
C PRO A 46 6.56 -11.42 -11.13
N ASP A 47 6.36 -12.29 -12.13
CA ASP A 47 7.45 -12.85 -12.95
C ASP A 47 8.09 -11.82 -13.89
N ARG A 48 7.43 -10.67 -14.12
CA ARG A 48 7.85 -9.64 -15.08
C ARG A 48 8.23 -8.32 -14.42
N VAL A 49 7.62 -8.00 -13.27
CA VAL A 49 7.78 -6.71 -12.61
C VAL A 49 8.04 -6.88 -11.12
N HIS A 50 8.85 -5.98 -10.57
CA HIS A 50 9.01 -5.86 -9.12
C HIS A 50 7.79 -5.14 -8.52
N SER A 51 7.49 -5.41 -7.26
CA SER A 51 6.51 -4.60 -6.53
C SER A 51 7.06 -3.20 -6.30
N ASP A 52 6.27 -2.19 -6.65
CA ASP A 52 6.63 -0.78 -6.45
C ASP A 52 6.19 -0.29 -5.06
N PHE A 53 5.21 -0.94 -4.45
CA PHE A 53 4.60 -0.51 -3.18
C PHE A 53 4.64 -1.59 -2.10
N CYS A 54 4.96 -1.17 -0.89
CA CYS A 54 4.71 -1.91 0.35
C CYS A 54 3.54 -1.25 1.08
N VAL A 55 2.58 -2.04 1.53
CA VAL A 55 1.42 -1.53 2.26
C VAL A 55 1.48 -2.02 3.70
N HIS A 56 1.53 -1.07 4.62
CA HIS A 56 1.36 -1.33 6.04
C HIS A 56 -0.08 -1.02 6.46
N VAL A 57 -0.78 -2.00 7.03
CA VAL A 57 -2.14 -1.80 7.55
C VAL A 57 -2.05 -1.13 8.91
N VAL A 58 -2.75 -0.01 9.09
CA VAL A 58 -2.74 0.73 10.37
C VAL A 58 -3.69 0.06 11.35
N PRO A 59 -3.32 -0.14 12.63
CA PRO A 59 -4.19 -0.63 13.71
C PRO A 59 -5.54 0.13 13.86
N PRO A 60 -6.57 -0.46 14.51
CA PRO A 60 -7.91 0.13 14.58
C PRO A 60 -7.98 1.44 15.35
N ASP A 61 -7.08 1.63 16.31
CA ASP A 61 -6.91 2.87 17.06
C ASP A 61 -6.26 3.99 16.22
N GLY A 62 -5.85 3.69 14.99
CA GLY A 62 -5.17 4.62 14.09
C GLY A 62 -3.76 4.96 14.53
N SER A 63 -3.24 4.32 15.58
CA SER A 63 -1.92 4.61 16.11
C SER A 63 -0.86 3.78 15.39
N LEU A 64 0.28 4.40 15.13
CA LEU A 64 1.44 3.72 14.57
C LEU A 64 2.65 4.04 15.45
N ASP A 65 3.34 3.01 15.93
CA ASP A 65 4.56 3.20 16.71
C ASP A 65 5.61 3.96 15.89
N TRP A 66 6.18 5.00 16.49
CA TRP A 66 7.15 5.86 15.82
C TRP A 66 8.39 5.08 15.40
N LYS A 67 8.85 4.12 16.21
CA LYS A 67 10.03 3.31 15.86
C LYS A 67 9.74 2.37 14.68
N LEU A 68 8.56 1.76 14.66
CA LEU A 68 8.10 0.97 13.52
C LEU A 68 8.06 1.83 12.25
N LEU A 69 7.40 2.99 12.30
CA LEU A 69 7.32 3.92 11.18
C LEU A 69 8.71 4.32 10.67
N GLN A 70 9.62 4.74 11.56
CA GLN A 70 10.99 5.09 11.19
C GLN A 70 11.72 3.92 10.51
N SER A 71 11.54 2.70 11.02
CA SER A 71 12.19 1.50 10.48
C SER A 71 11.68 1.18 9.08
N LEU A 72 10.35 1.25 8.87
CA LEU A 72 9.73 1.05 7.57
C LEU A 72 10.20 2.10 6.57
N VAL A 73 10.07 3.38 6.93
CA VAL A 73 10.46 4.52 6.07
C VAL A 73 11.93 4.45 5.68
N ARG A 74 12.83 4.11 6.61
CA ARG A 74 14.26 3.96 6.32
C ARG A 74 14.56 2.80 5.35
N SER A 75 13.80 1.72 5.42
CA SER A 75 14.04 0.53 4.61
C SER A 75 13.53 0.68 3.17
N MET A 76 12.52 1.53 2.95
CA MET A 76 11.90 1.69 1.64
C MET A 76 12.85 2.12 0.50
N PRO A 77 13.76 3.10 0.69
CA PRO A 77 14.77 3.44 -0.32
C PRO A 77 15.65 2.25 -0.72
N ASP A 78 16.12 1.48 0.27
CA ASP A 78 17.01 0.32 0.07
C ASP A 78 16.29 -0.80 -0.69
N LEU A 79 14.99 -0.96 -0.45
CA LEU A 79 14.13 -1.92 -1.13
C LEU A 79 13.64 -1.43 -2.51
N HIS A 80 13.89 -0.16 -2.85
CA HIS A 80 13.34 0.53 -4.01
C HIS A 80 11.80 0.48 -4.06
N LYS A 81 11.14 0.67 -2.92
CA LYS A 81 9.68 0.64 -2.78
C LYS A 81 9.16 1.93 -2.19
N THR A 82 7.88 2.22 -2.39
CA THR A 82 7.15 3.28 -1.69
C THR A 82 6.27 2.66 -0.62
N LEU A 83 6.32 3.21 0.61
CA LEU A 83 5.45 2.78 1.70
C LEU A 83 4.09 3.44 1.56
N ILE A 84 3.03 2.65 1.72
CA ILE A 84 1.65 3.12 1.84
C ILE A 84 1.15 2.71 3.23
N LEU A 85 0.66 3.67 4.01
CA LEU A 85 -0.14 3.38 5.19
C LEU A 85 -1.60 3.26 4.78
N ALA A 86 -2.22 2.13 5.08
CA ALA A 86 -3.63 1.85 4.78
C ALA A 86 -4.45 1.79 6.06
N GLN A 87 -5.32 2.77 6.26
CA GLN A 87 -6.22 2.83 7.41
C GLN A 87 -7.65 2.51 6.98
N LEU A 88 -8.30 1.61 7.72
CA LEU A 88 -9.72 1.34 7.54
C LEU A 88 -10.55 2.40 8.27
N VAL A 89 -11.46 3.03 7.54
CA VAL A 89 -12.42 4.01 8.05
C VAL A 89 -13.84 3.56 7.70
N PRO A 90 -14.86 3.88 8.52
CA PRO A 90 -16.24 3.59 8.15
C PRO A 90 -16.59 4.23 6.80
N SER A 91 -17.14 3.43 5.89
CA SER A 91 -17.58 3.94 4.59
C SER A 91 -18.92 4.67 4.72
N HIS A 92 -19.13 5.66 3.85
CA HIS A 92 -20.40 6.38 3.72
C HIS A 92 -21.34 5.78 2.66
N GLU A 93 -20.86 4.79 1.91
CA GLU A 93 -21.60 4.10 0.86
C GLU A 93 -22.48 2.97 1.43
N LYS A 94 -23.65 2.73 0.83
CA LYS A 94 -24.61 1.74 1.34
C LYS A 94 -24.16 0.29 1.13
N ASP A 95 -23.36 0.04 0.09
CA ASP A 95 -22.96 -1.31 -0.33
C ASP A 95 -21.57 -1.70 0.17
N LYS A 96 -20.86 -0.79 0.85
CA LYS A 96 -19.49 -0.99 1.35
C LYS A 96 -19.41 -0.52 2.80
N GLU A 97 -19.01 -1.42 3.70
CA GLU A 97 -18.96 -1.11 5.14
C GLU A 97 -17.70 -0.34 5.55
N TRP A 98 -16.58 -0.60 4.87
CA TRP A 98 -15.26 -0.05 5.18
C TRP A 98 -14.60 0.58 3.96
N ASP A 99 -14.10 1.79 4.10
CA ASP A 99 -13.21 2.42 3.14
C ASP A 99 -11.75 2.32 3.60
N VAL A 100 -10.84 2.32 2.62
CA VAL A 100 -9.41 2.32 2.86
C VAL A 100 -8.85 3.70 2.55
N GLN A 101 -8.44 4.41 3.59
CA GLN A 101 -7.69 5.65 3.47
C GLN A 101 -6.21 5.33 3.26
N GLU A 102 -5.65 5.84 2.17
CA GLU A 102 -4.27 5.60 1.77
C GLU A 102 -3.41 6.83 2.04
N MET A 103 -2.25 6.63 2.67
CA MET A 103 -1.22 7.65 2.80
C MET A 103 0.11 7.10 2.28
N ALA A 104 0.52 7.55 1.10
CA ALA A 104 1.82 7.21 0.54
C ALA A 104 2.92 8.08 1.17
N ILE A 105 3.96 7.44 1.70
CA ILE A 105 5.14 8.11 2.24
C ILE A 105 6.23 8.05 1.18
N ALA A 106 6.47 9.18 0.53
CA ALA A 106 7.60 9.35 -0.37
C ALA A 106 8.87 9.62 0.45
N THR A 107 9.89 8.79 0.29
CA THR A 107 11.21 9.01 0.89
C THR A 107 12.05 9.85 -0.05
N GLU A 108 12.06 11.16 0.17
CA GLU A 108 12.80 12.15 -0.63
C GLU A 108 14.33 12.11 -0.45
N HIS A 109 14.89 11.06 0.18
CA HIS A 109 16.32 10.75 0.16
C HIS A 109 16.77 9.99 -1.11
N ALA A 110 16.04 10.15 -2.21
CA ALA A 110 16.54 9.83 -3.55
C ALA A 110 17.20 11.10 -4.12
N PRO A 111 18.51 11.13 -4.39
CA PRO A 111 19.16 12.30 -4.98
C PRO A 111 18.52 12.56 -6.35
N PHE A 112 17.70 13.61 -6.43
CA PHE A 112 17.09 14.17 -7.63
C PHE A 112 16.68 13.15 -8.70
N ARG A 113 15.70 12.28 -8.44
CA ARG A 113 14.98 11.62 -9.53
C ARG A 113 13.76 12.45 -9.91
N HIS A 114 13.98 13.50 -10.68
CA HIS A 114 12.91 14.15 -11.44
C HIS A 114 12.43 13.17 -12.51
N LYS A 115 11.56 12.23 -12.14
CA LYS A 115 10.79 11.42 -13.09
C LYS A 115 9.34 11.85 -12.99
N LYS A 116 8.85 12.35 -14.11
CA LYS A 116 7.46 12.72 -14.39
C LYS A 116 6.51 11.72 -13.74
N THR A 117 5.49 12.23 -13.05
CA THR A 117 4.35 11.47 -12.55
C THR A 117 3.76 10.65 -13.69
N VAL A 118 3.76 9.33 -13.53
CA VAL A 118 3.14 8.42 -14.49
C VAL A 118 1.81 7.98 -13.90
N PRO A 119 0.68 8.12 -14.61
CA PRO A 119 -0.61 7.61 -14.13
C PRO A 119 -0.56 6.09 -14.00
N VAL A 120 -1.26 5.57 -12.98
CA VAL A 120 -1.40 4.13 -12.73
C VAL A 120 -1.96 3.46 -13.99
N GLY A 121 -1.22 2.48 -14.53
CA GLY A 121 -1.60 1.74 -15.75
C GLY A 121 -0.77 2.05 -17.00
N GLU A 122 0.06 3.10 -17.02
CA GLU A 122 1.01 3.32 -18.11
C GLU A 122 2.44 2.99 -17.67
N GLN A 123 3.10 2.02 -18.30
CA GLN A 123 4.56 1.93 -18.24
C GLN A 123 5.15 1.75 -19.64
N ARG A 124 6.00 2.70 -20.04
CA ARG A 124 6.77 2.63 -21.29
C ARG A 124 7.82 1.54 -21.19
N LYS A 125 7.79 0.60 -22.14
CA LYS A 125 8.88 -0.35 -22.40
C LYS A 125 10.22 0.41 -22.48
N LYS A 126 11.23 -0.06 -21.73
CA LYS A 126 12.61 0.37 -21.98
C LYS A 126 13.00 -0.09 -23.39
N PRO A 127 13.49 0.81 -24.28
CA PRO A 127 14.00 0.38 -25.56
C PRO A 127 15.24 -0.49 -25.33
N LYS A 128 15.29 -1.62 -26.04
CA LYS A 128 16.49 -2.47 -26.09
C LYS A 128 17.57 -1.66 -26.80
N LEU A 129 18.68 -1.39 -26.13
CA LEU A 129 19.89 -0.92 -26.81
C LEU A 129 20.38 -2.09 -27.68
N SER A 130 20.43 -1.85 -29.00
CA SER A 130 21.10 -2.69 -30.00
C SER A 130 22.58 -2.33 -30.07
#